data_AF-I0Q2Y2-F1
#
_entry.id   AF-I0Q2Y2-F1
#
_cell.length_a   1.000
_cell.length_b   1.000
_cell.length_c   1.000
_cell.angle_alpha   90.00
_cell.angle_beta   90.00
_cell.angle_gamma   90.00
#
_symmetry.space_group_name_H-M   'P 1'
#
loop_
_entity.id
_entity.type
_entity.pdbx_description
1 polymer ?
#
loop_
_entity_poly.entity_id
_entity_poly.type
_entity_poly.pdbx_seq_one_letter_code
_entity_poly.pdbx_strand_id
1 'polypeptide(L)'
;MIQWWQILLLTLYSAYQICDELTIVSSAGSPVFAGFITGLIMGDVTTGLFIGGSLQLFVLGVGTFGGASRIDATSGAVLATAFSISQGIDTDLAITTIAVPVAALLTYFDVLGRMTTTFFAHRIDAAIERFDYNGIERNYLLGALPWALSRALPVFFALAFGGEFVQGVVNLVKEYQWVADGLTLAGRMLPGLGFAILLRYLPVKRNLHYLAMGFGLTAMLTVLYSYVTGLGGAVAGILGTLPADVAEKIGFANNFKGLSMIGISIVGIFLAVVHFKNSQKVAVAAPSTPSESGEIEDDEF
;
A
#
# COMPACT_ATOMS: atom_id res chain seq x y z
N MET A 1 -5.43 26.42 -0.53
CA MET A 1 -6.39 26.17 -1.63
C MET A 1 -5.65 25.42 -2.74
N ILE A 2 -6.23 24.33 -3.25
CA ILE A 2 -5.63 23.52 -4.31
C ILE A 2 -5.78 24.28 -5.64
N GLN A 3 -4.67 24.44 -6.36
CA GLN A 3 -4.67 25.15 -7.64
C GLN A 3 -5.27 24.28 -8.75
N TRP A 4 -5.91 24.89 -9.74
CA TRP A 4 -6.55 24.16 -10.84
C TRP A 4 -5.59 23.21 -11.60
N TRP A 5 -4.34 23.63 -11.79
CA TRP A 5 -3.33 22.79 -12.43
C TRP A 5 -2.96 21.57 -11.57
N GLN A 6 -2.98 21.68 -10.24
CA GLN A 6 -2.76 20.55 -9.33
C GLN A 6 -3.91 19.56 -9.42
N ILE A 7 -5.16 20.05 -9.47
CA ILE A 7 -6.35 19.21 -9.65
C ILE A 7 -6.22 18.40 -10.94
N LEU A 8 -5.91 19.06 -12.06
CA LEU A 8 -5.76 18.40 -13.35
C LEU A 8 -4.65 17.34 -13.34
N LEU A 9 -3.48 17.65 -12.79
CA LEU A 9 -2.38 16.69 -12.71
C LEU A 9 -2.70 15.49 -11.83
N LEU A 10 -3.34 15.70 -10.68
CA LEU A 10 -3.73 14.62 -9.78
C LEU A 10 -4.81 13.73 -10.39
N THR A 11 -5.79 14.32 -11.08
CA THR A 11 -6.80 13.58 -11.83
C THR A 11 -6.18 12.73 -12.94
N LEU A 12 -5.27 13.30 -13.73
CA LEU A 12 -4.57 12.58 -14.80
C LEU A 12 -3.70 11.46 -14.22
N TYR A 13 -3.03 11.71 -13.10
CA TYR A 13 -2.22 10.73 -12.41
C TYR A 13 -3.08 9.57 -11.88
N SER A 14 -4.23 9.83 -11.26
CA SER A 14 -5.16 8.77 -10.84
C SER A 14 -5.69 7.93 -12.00
N ALA A 15 -5.89 8.55 -13.17
CA ALA A 15 -6.26 7.84 -14.40
C ALA A 15 -5.13 6.93 -14.89
N TYR A 16 -3.89 7.43 -14.87
CA TYR A 16 -2.70 6.66 -15.24
C TYR A 16 -2.46 5.50 -14.27
N GLN A 17 -2.73 5.70 -12.98
CA GLN A 17 -2.42 4.74 -11.93
C GLN A 17 -3.15 3.40 -12.08
N ILE A 18 -4.44 3.44 -12.43
CA ILE A 18 -5.21 2.22 -12.72
C ILE A 18 -4.72 1.56 -14.00
N CYS A 19 -4.40 2.33 -15.04
CA CYS A 19 -3.85 1.76 -16.26
C CYS A 19 -2.48 1.09 -16.02
N ASP A 20 -1.62 1.68 -15.18
CA ASP A 20 -0.35 1.09 -14.77
C ASP A 20 -0.56 -0.22 -14.00
N GLU A 21 -1.50 -0.25 -13.05
CA GLU A 21 -1.82 -1.45 -12.27
C GLU A 21 -2.30 -2.62 -13.15
N LEU A 22 -2.94 -2.33 -14.29
CA LEU A 22 -3.43 -3.36 -15.24
C LEU A 22 -2.42 -3.76 -16.32
N THR A 23 -1.47 -2.91 -16.68
CA THR A 23 -0.62 -3.11 -17.87
C THR A 23 0.85 -3.28 -17.53
N ILE A 24 1.53 -2.17 -17.26
CA ILE A 24 3.00 -2.08 -17.15
C ILE A 24 3.48 -2.53 -15.77
N VAL A 25 2.66 -2.34 -14.73
CA VAL A 25 2.96 -2.65 -13.33
C VAL A 25 4.31 -2.03 -12.93
N SER A 26 4.50 -0.74 -13.24
CA SER A 26 5.73 -0.01 -12.94
C SER A 26 5.92 0.30 -11.45
N SER A 27 5.02 -0.19 -10.60
CA SER A 27 4.86 0.16 -9.18
C SER A 27 4.31 1.56 -8.92
N ALA A 28 3.99 2.33 -9.97
CA ALA A 28 3.26 3.59 -9.85
C ALA A 28 1.82 3.38 -9.34
N GLY A 29 1.27 2.17 -9.53
CA GLY A 29 0.06 1.66 -8.88
C GLY A 29 0.11 1.48 -7.36
N SER A 30 1.19 1.84 -6.65
CA SER A 30 1.27 1.65 -5.18
C SER A 30 0.83 2.89 -4.39
N PRO A 31 0.17 2.72 -3.22
CA PRO A 31 -0.16 3.84 -2.33
C PRO A 31 1.04 4.72 -1.93
N VAL A 32 2.23 4.15 -1.72
CA VAL A 32 3.45 4.94 -1.42
C VAL A 32 3.79 5.86 -2.58
N PHE A 33 3.76 5.34 -3.80
CA PHE A 33 4.08 6.13 -4.99
C PHE A 33 3.00 7.19 -5.25
N ALA A 34 1.74 6.87 -4.98
CA ALA A 34 0.62 7.82 -5.03
C ALA A 34 0.82 9.00 -4.07
N GLY A 35 1.19 8.71 -2.83
CA GLY A 35 1.53 9.72 -1.82
C GLY A 35 2.76 10.54 -2.22
N PHE A 36 3.79 9.91 -2.79
CA PHE A 36 4.99 10.59 -3.29
C PHE A 36 4.68 11.60 -4.40
N ILE A 37 3.98 11.17 -5.45
CA ILE A 37 3.64 12.04 -6.59
C ILE A 37 2.70 13.16 -6.14
N THR A 38 1.73 12.85 -5.28
CA THR A 38 0.81 13.87 -4.76
C THR A 38 1.54 14.88 -3.88
N GLY A 39 2.42 14.43 -2.99
CA GLY A 39 3.26 15.30 -2.17
C GLY A 39 4.15 16.21 -3.00
N LEU A 40 4.71 15.69 -4.11
CA LEU A 40 5.51 16.47 -5.04
C LEU A 40 4.69 17.56 -5.75
N ILE A 41 3.47 17.24 -6.20
CA ILE A 41 2.56 18.21 -6.84
C ILE A 41 2.07 19.27 -5.83
N MET A 42 1.85 18.87 -4.58
CA MET A 42 1.35 19.73 -3.50
C MET A 42 2.45 20.54 -2.79
N GLY A 43 3.72 20.17 -2.96
CA GLY A 43 4.87 20.88 -2.40
C GLY A 43 5.38 20.34 -1.05
N ASP A 44 4.80 19.26 -0.53
CA ASP A 44 5.26 18.57 0.68
C ASP A 44 5.32 17.05 0.46
N VAL A 45 6.52 16.60 0.10
CA VAL A 45 6.83 15.19 -0.15
C VAL A 45 6.85 14.38 1.16
N THR A 46 7.21 14.99 2.28
CA THR A 46 7.30 14.29 3.57
C THR A 46 5.93 13.85 4.05
N THR A 47 4.96 14.76 4.02
CA THR A 47 3.55 14.47 4.34
C THR A 47 2.96 13.44 3.37
N GLY A 48 3.24 13.58 2.07
CA GLY A 48 2.76 12.62 1.07
C GLY A 48 3.34 11.21 1.23
N LEU A 49 4.65 11.09 1.48
CA LEU A 49 5.28 9.79 1.74
C LEU A 49 4.79 9.15 3.04
N PHE A 50 4.51 9.95 4.07
CA PHE A 50 3.98 9.44 5.33
C PHE A 50 2.58 8.84 5.15
N ILE A 51 1.68 9.58 4.49
CA ILE A 51 0.31 9.11 4.21
C ILE A 51 0.33 7.89 3.28
N GLY A 52 1.10 7.95 2.19
CA GLY A 52 1.23 6.85 1.24
C GLY A 52 1.86 5.60 1.86
N GLY A 53 2.89 5.77 2.69
CA GLY A 53 3.54 4.72 3.47
C GLY A 53 2.58 4.03 4.45
N SER A 54 1.81 4.81 5.19
CA SER A 54 0.81 4.28 6.13
C SER A 54 -0.29 3.49 5.42
N LEU A 55 -0.77 3.99 4.28
CA LEU A 55 -1.77 3.28 3.47
C LEU A 55 -1.18 2.03 2.79
N GLN A 56 0.09 2.04 2.43
CA GLN A 56 0.76 0.84 1.93
C GLN A 56 0.73 -0.28 2.95
N LEU A 57 1.00 0.04 4.23
CA LEU A 57 0.93 -0.93 5.33
C LEU A 57 -0.48 -1.48 5.53
N PHE A 58 -1.51 -0.66 5.30
CA PHE A 58 -2.91 -1.09 5.39
C PHE A 58 -3.32 -2.05 4.26
N VAL A 59 -2.82 -1.85 3.04
CA VAL A 59 -3.17 -2.64 1.85
C VAL A 59 -2.35 -3.92 1.73
N LEU A 60 -1.39 -4.11 2.64
CA LEU A 60 -0.64 -5.35 2.74
C LEU A 60 -1.62 -6.54 2.78
N GLY A 61 -1.51 -7.42 1.79
CA GLY A 61 -2.32 -8.64 1.69
C GLY A 61 -3.70 -8.46 1.09
N VAL A 62 -4.14 -7.24 0.83
CA VAL A 62 -5.36 -7.01 0.05
C VAL A 62 -5.01 -7.32 -1.40
N GLY A 63 -5.53 -8.45 -1.93
CA GLY A 63 -5.33 -8.99 -3.29
C GLY A 63 -6.60 -8.93 -4.17
N THR A 64 -6.49 -8.61 -5.48
CA THR A 64 -7.60 -8.87 -6.42
C THR A 64 -7.54 -10.35 -6.75
N PHE A 65 -8.43 -11.16 -6.17
CA PHE A 65 -8.48 -12.60 -6.40
C PHE A 65 -9.81 -12.94 -7.09
N GLY A 66 -9.74 -13.66 -8.22
CA GLY A 66 -10.94 -14.14 -8.92
C GLY A 66 -11.92 -13.05 -9.36
N GLY A 67 -11.42 -11.87 -9.75
CA GLY A 67 -12.27 -10.75 -10.16
C GLY A 67 -12.87 -9.93 -9.02
N ALA A 68 -12.58 -10.25 -7.76
CA ALA A 68 -12.97 -9.42 -6.62
C ALA A 68 -12.25 -8.06 -6.68
N SER A 69 -12.99 -6.99 -6.42
CA SER A 69 -12.44 -5.65 -6.29
C SER A 69 -11.76 -5.48 -4.94
N ARG A 70 -10.69 -4.69 -4.93
CA ARG A 70 -9.94 -4.34 -3.73
C ARG A 70 -10.24 -2.91 -3.32
N ILE A 71 -9.93 -2.61 -2.06
CA ILE A 71 -9.85 -1.23 -1.56
C ILE A 71 -8.92 -0.41 -2.44
N ASP A 72 -9.41 0.71 -2.99
CA ASP A 72 -8.63 1.66 -3.77
C ASP A 72 -7.89 2.64 -2.85
N ALA A 73 -6.89 2.12 -2.16
CA ALA A 73 -6.04 2.92 -1.29
C ALA A 73 -5.15 3.90 -2.04
N THR A 74 -4.98 3.73 -3.36
CA THR A 74 -4.15 4.61 -4.16
C THR A 74 -4.78 5.98 -4.34
N SER A 75 -6.03 6.01 -4.80
CA SER A 75 -6.83 7.22 -4.88
C SER A 75 -7.13 7.80 -3.49
N GLY A 76 -7.32 6.94 -2.48
CA GLY A 76 -7.40 7.35 -1.08
C GLY A 76 -6.15 8.11 -0.60
N ALA A 77 -4.96 7.64 -0.98
CA ALA A 77 -3.69 8.31 -0.67
C ALA A 77 -3.57 9.66 -1.38
N VAL A 78 -3.97 9.75 -2.66
CA VAL A 78 -3.98 11.01 -3.41
C VAL A 78 -4.87 12.05 -2.72
N LEU A 79 -6.11 11.67 -2.39
CA LEU A 79 -7.07 12.60 -1.79
C LEU A 79 -6.67 13.02 -0.37
N ALA A 80 -6.28 12.07 0.48
CA ALA A 80 -5.86 12.41 1.84
C ALA A 80 -4.58 13.26 1.87
N THR A 81 -3.62 13.00 0.97
CA THR A 81 -2.41 13.83 0.87
C THR A 81 -2.75 15.24 0.40
N ALA A 82 -3.59 15.38 -0.63
CA ALA A 82 -3.99 16.69 -1.15
C ALA A 82 -4.75 17.51 -0.08
N PHE A 83 -5.67 16.90 0.66
CA PHE A 83 -6.42 17.59 1.70
C PHE A 83 -5.60 17.86 2.97
N SER A 84 -4.73 16.93 3.37
CA SER A 84 -3.81 17.15 4.50
C SER A 84 -2.90 18.35 4.28
N ILE A 85 -2.26 18.43 3.10
CA ILE A 85 -1.36 19.54 2.77
C ILE A 85 -2.12 20.85 2.56
N SER A 86 -3.28 20.82 1.90
CA SER A 86 -4.01 22.05 1.57
C SER A 86 -4.80 22.67 2.72
N GLN A 87 -5.29 21.85 3.66
CA GLN A 87 -6.09 22.27 4.82
C GLN A 87 -5.33 22.17 6.15
N GLY A 88 -4.08 21.70 6.14
CA GLY A 88 -3.26 21.55 7.34
C GLY A 88 -3.82 20.53 8.33
N ILE A 89 -4.40 19.44 7.81
CA ILE A 89 -4.97 18.36 8.63
C ILE A 89 -3.82 17.45 9.04
N ASP A 90 -3.81 17.05 10.31
CA ASP A 90 -2.88 16.04 10.82
C ASP A 90 -2.93 14.76 9.96
N THR A 91 -1.77 14.18 9.70
CA THR A 91 -1.65 13.04 8.79
C THR A 91 -2.38 11.79 9.28
N ASP A 92 -2.34 11.50 10.59
CA ASP A 92 -3.04 10.34 11.16
C ASP A 92 -4.56 10.52 11.01
N LEU A 93 -5.04 11.75 11.21
CA LEU A 93 -6.44 12.09 11.04
C LEU A 93 -6.85 12.05 9.56
N ALA A 94 -6.02 12.54 8.65
CA ALA A 94 -6.30 12.50 7.21
C ALA A 94 -6.41 11.08 6.68
N ILE A 95 -5.56 10.15 7.15
CA ILE A 95 -5.64 8.73 6.78
C ILE A 95 -7.00 8.13 7.17
N THR A 96 -7.50 8.47 8.34
CA THR A 96 -8.65 7.79 8.94
C THR A 96 -9.99 8.43 8.60
N THR A 97 -10.04 9.76 8.51
CA THR A 97 -11.24 10.53 8.11
C THR A 97 -11.43 10.56 6.60
N ILE A 98 -10.35 10.56 5.82
CA ILE A 98 -10.40 10.76 4.38
C ILE A 98 -9.96 9.50 3.65
N ALA A 99 -8.71 9.05 3.84
CA ALA A 99 -8.16 8.01 2.96
C ALA A 99 -8.94 6.69 3.03
N VAL A 100 -9.20 6.17 4.23
CA VAL A 100 -9.85 4.86 4.40
C VAL A 100 -11.31 4.88 3.89
N PRO A 101 -12.18 5.82 4.30
CA PRO A 101 -13.55 5.85 3.80
C PRO A 101 -13.62 6.07 2.29
N VAL A 102 -12.78 6.96 1.76
CA VAL A 102 -12.76 7.26 0.32
C VAL A 102 -12.24 6.06 -0.48
N ALA A 103 -11.20 5.38 0.00
CA ALA A 103 -10.67 4.17 -0.63
C ALA A 103 -11.71 3.04 -0.67
N ALA A 104 -12.51 2.90 0.40
CA ALA A 104 -13.62 1.96 0.43
C ALA A 104 -14.72 2.35 -0.58
N LEU A 105 -15.10 3.62 -0.62
CA LEU A 105 -16.12 4.13 -1.55
C LEU A 105 -15.72 3.96 -3.02
N LEU A 106 -14.45 4.22 -3.34
CA LEU A 106 -13.90 4.09 -4.70
C LEU A 106 -13.84 2.63 -5.17
N THR A 107 -13.92 1.66 -4.27
CA THR A 107 -14.07 0.24 -4.63
C THR A 107 -15.36 0.01 -5.43
N TYR A 108 -16.43 0.76 -5.16
CA TYR A 108 -17.66 0.66 -5.94
C TYR A 108 -17.52 1.27 -7.33
N PHE A 109 -16.72 2.33 -7.48
CA PHE A 109 -16.38 2.88 -8.78
C PHE A 109 -15.51 1.93 -9.60
N ASP A 110 -14.61 1.18 -8.95
CA ASP A 110 -13.86 0.08 -9.59
C ASP A 110 -14.80 -0.98 -10.18
N VAL A 111 -15.79 -1.43 -9.39
CA VAL A 111 -16.83 -2.37 -9.87
C VAL A 111 -17.60 -1.78 -11.05
N LEU A 112 -17.97 -0.49 -10.99
CA LEU A 112 -18.67 0.18 -12.09
C LEU A 112 -17.83 0.22 -13.36
N GLY A 113 -16.56 0.61 -13.26
CA GLY A 113 -15.61 0.62 -14.37
C GLY A 113 -15.49 -0.75 -15.02
N ARG A 114 -15.32 -1.80 -14.22
CA ARG A 114 -15.31 -3.21 -14.66
C ARG A 114 -16.59 -3.58 -15.41
N MET A 115 -17.76 -3.26 -14.86
CA MET A 115 -19.04 -3.55 -15.52
C MET A 115 -19.19 -2.86 -16.87
N THR A 116 -18.64 -1.65 -17.01
CA THR A 116 -18.72 -0.90 -18.27
C THR A 116 -17.84 -1.52 -19.37
N THR A 117 -16.79 -2.25 -19.01
CA THR A 117 -15.89 -2.90 -19.98
C THR A 117 -16.58 -4.02 -20.77
N THR A 118 -17.62 -4.63 -20.20
CA THR A 118 -18.44 -5.65 -20.88
C THR A 118 -19.08 -5.13 -22.17
N PHE A 119 -19.40 -3.83 -22.24
CA PHE A 119 -19.89 -3.21 -23.47
C PHE A 119 -18.84 -3.25 -24.60
N PHE A 120 -17.57 -3.06 -24.26
CA PHE A 120 -16.46 -3.14 -25.22
C PHE A 120 -16.17 -4.59 -25.61
N ALA A 121 -16.34 -5.54 -24.68
CA ALA A 121 -16.22 -6.96 -24.98
C ALA A 121 -17.23 -7.40 -26.07
N HIS A 122 -18.52 -7.08 -25.92
CA HIS A 122 -19.51 -7.39 -26.97
C HIS A 122 -19.21 -6.72 -28.32
N ARG A 123 -18.59 -5.54 -28.31
CA ARG A 123 -18.14 -4.88 -29.56
C ARG A 123 -16.96 -5.58 -30.21
N ILE A 124 -16.06 -6.16 -29.41
CA ILE A 124 -14.96 -6.99 -29.89
C ILE A 124 -15.53 -8.27 -30.51
N ASP A 125 -16.49 -8.93 -29.86
CA ASP A 125 -17.15 -10.14 -30.41
C ASP A 125 -17.75 -9.86 -31.79
N ALA A 126 -18.50 -8.77 -31.93
CA ALA A 126 -19.07 -8.37 -33.21
C ALA A 126 -17.98 -8.01 -34.25
N ALA A 127 -16.82 -7.49 -33.84
CA ALA A 127 -15.71 -7.19 -34.75
C ALA A 127 -14.97 -8.46 -35.20
N ILE A 128 -14.91 -9.48 -34.35
CA ILE A 128 -14.36 -10.81 -34.67
C ILE A 128 -15.21 -11.48 -35.76
N GLU A 129 -16.54 -11.44 -35.65
CA GLU A 129 -17.44 -11.98 -36.69
C GLU A 129 -17.24 -11.34 -38.07
N ARG A 130 -16.82 -10.07 -38.10
CA ARG A 130 -16.54 -9.32 -39.33
C ARG A 130 -15.09 -9.40 -39.80
N PHE A 131 -14.23 -10.14 -39.10
CA PHE A 131 -12.77 -10.19 -39.33
C PHE A 131 -12.11 -8.80 -39.38
N ASP A 132 -12.65 -7.82 -38.64
CA ASP A 132 -12.13 -6.45 -38.59
C ASP A 132 -11.09 -6.31 -37.46
N TYR A 133 -9.83 -6.62 -37.77
CA TYR A 133 -8.72 -6.55 -36.83
C TYR A 133 -8.49 -5.14 -36.26
N ASN A 134 -8.69 -4.09 -37.06
CA ASN A 134 -8.56 -2.71 -36.61
C ASN A 134 -9.68 -2.34 -35.62
N GLY A 135 -10.87 -2.87 -35.84
CA GLY A 135 -12.00 -2.76 -34.92
C GLY A 135 -11.71 -3.41 -33.57
N ILE A 136 -11.07 -4.58 -33.55
CA ILE A 136 -10.68 -5.27 -32.32
C ILE A 136 -9.67 -4.44 -31.52
N GLU A 137 -8.58 -4.00 -32.16
CA GLU A 137 -7.53 -3.22 -31.49
C GLU A 137 -8.07 -1.92 -30.90
N ARG A 138 -8.89 -1.19 -31.65
CA ARG A 138 -9.48 0.06 -31.17
C ARG A 138 -10.40 -0.18 -29.98
N ASN A 139 -11.26 -1.20 -30.00
CA ASN A 139 -12.17 -1.47 -28.88
C ASN A 139 -11.43 -1.99 -27.64
N TYR A 140 -10.34 -2.73 -27.84
CA TYR A 140 -9.45 -3.15 -26.75
C TYR A 140 -8.82 -1.93 -26.06
N LEU A 141 -8.23 -1.00 -26.82
CA LEU A 141 -7.64 0.23 -26.26
C LEU A 141 -8.69 1.14 -25.63
N LEU A 142 -9.87 1.26 -26.23
CA LEU A 142 -10.99 2.01 -25.65
C LEU A 142 -11.51 1.37 -24.35
N GLY A 143 -11.30 0.08 -24.15
CA GLY A 143 -11.60 -0.62 -22.89
C GLY A 143 -10.80 -0.12 -21.69
N ALA A 144 -9.65 0.53 -21.91
CA ALA A 144 -8.88 1.18 -20.83
C ALA A 144 -9.54 2.49 -20.33
N LEU A 145 -10.40 3.11 -21.14
CA LEU A 145 -11.02 4.40 -20.81
C LEU A 145 -12.02 4.29 -19.65
N PRO A 146 -12.93 3.29 -19.57
CA PRO A 146 -13.76 3.05 -18.39
C PRO A 146 -12.96 2.88 -17.10
N TRP A 147 -11.83 2.19 -17.16
CA TRP A 147 -10.93 2.01 -16.02
C TRP A 147 -10.31 3.35 -15.59
N ALA A 148 -9.75 4.10 -16.53
CA ALA A 148 -9.19 5.42 -16.26
C ALA A 148 -10.24 6.38 -15.65
N LEU A 149 -11.44 6.42 -16.22
CA LEU A 149 -12.53 7.29 -15.78
C LEU A 149 -13.08 6.89 -14.41
N SER A 150 -13.06 5.61 -14.05
CA SER A 150 -13.58 5.16 -12.75
C SER A 150 -12.79 5.74 -11.57
N ARG A 151 -11.48 6.02 -11.73
CA ARG A 151 -10.67 6.72 -10.72
C ARG A 151 -10.56 8.23 -10.98
N ALA A 152 -10.44 8.64 -12.23
CA ALA A 152 -10.26 10.05 -12.59
C ALA A 152 -11.45 10.92 -12.19
N LEU A 153 -12.69 10.49 -12.49
CA LEU A 153 -13.88 11.28 -12.22
C LEU A 153 -14.09 11.50 -10.72
N PRO A 154 -14.11 10.46 -9.86
CA PRO A 154 -14.25 10.67 -8.43
C PRO A 154 -13.15 11.53 -7.82
N VAL A 155 -11.89 11.34 -8.23
CA VAL A 155 -10.76 12.15 -7.73
C VAL A 155 -10.91 13.61 -8.15
N PHE A 156 -11.31 13.85 -9.41
CA PHE A 156 -11.59 15.21 -9.90
C PHE A 156 -12.70 15.88 -9.09
N PHE A 157 -13.85 15.22 -8.92
CA PHE A 157 -14.96 15.77 -8.15
C PHE A 157 -14.59 16.02 -6.69
N ALA A 158 -13.86 15.08 -6.08
CA ALA A 158 -13.38 15.23 -4.72
C ALA A 158 -12.44 16.44 -4.60
N LEU A 159 -11.43 16.59 -5.46
CA LEU A 159 -10.50 17.71 -5.38
C LEU A 159 -11.12 19.07 -5.73
N ALA A 160 -12.05 19.10 -6.71
CA ALA A 160 -12.67 20.34 -7.17
C ALA A 160 -13.78 20.84 -6.24
N PHE A 161 -14.61 19.94 -5.69
CA PHE A 161 -15.81 20.31 -4.92
C PHE A 161 -15.79 19.79 -3.47
N GLY A 162 -14.92 18.83 -3.15
CA GLY A 162 -14.87 18.21 -1.83
C GLY A 162 -14.24 19.08 -0.74
N GLY A 163 -13.66 20.23 -1.06
CA GLY A 163 -13.01 21.10 -0.07
C GLY A 163 -13.92 21.49 1.08
N GLU A 164 -15.16 21.90 0.80
CA GLU A 164 -16.15 22.30 1.81
C GLU A 164 -16.65 21.11 2.64
N PHE A 165 -16.91 19.97 1.98
CA PHE A 165 -17.28 18.73 2.66
C PHE A 165 -16.18 18.26 3.62
N VAL A 166 -14.93 18.20 3.16
CA VAL A 166 -13.79 17.80 3.99
C VAL A 166 -13.60 18.78 5.13
N GLN A 167 -13.72 20.09 4.89
CA GLN A 167 -13.64 21.09 5.95
C GLN A 167 -14.75 20.90 7.01
N GLY A 168 -15.97 20.56 6.58
CA GLY A 168 -17.08 20.23 7.49
C GLY A 168 -16.81 19.01 8.35
N VAL A 169 -16.28 17.94 7.77
CA VAL A 169 -15.86 16.74 8.51
C VAL A 169 -14.76 17.07 9.51
N VAL A 170 -13.75 17.82 9.11
CA VAL A 170 -12.63 18.24 9.98
C VAL A 170 -13.12 19.13 11.12
N ASN A 171 -14.04 20.06 10.84
CA ASN A 171 -14.58 20.94 11.87
C ASN A 171 -15.41 20.17 12.90
N LEU A 172 -16.23 19.21 12.47
CA LEU A 172 -16.99 18.33 13.35
C LEU A 172 -16.06 17.48 14.23
N VAL A 173 -14.98 16.96 13.65
CA VAL A 173 -13.97 16.21 14.40
C VAL A 173 -13.22 17.08 15.41
N LYS A 174 -12.94 18.35 15.09
CA LYS A 174 -12.34 19.31 16.03
C LYS A 174 -13.28 19.65 17.18
N GLU A 175 -14.58 19.76 16.92
CA GLU A 175 -15.61 19.99 17.92
C GLU A 175 -15.71 18.84 18.93
N TYR A 176 -15.56 17.60 18.46
CA TYR A 176 -15.56 16.41 19.31
C TYR A 176 -14.16 15.78 19.40
N GLN A 177 -13.28 16.36 20.23
CA GLN A 177 -11.89 15.87 20.41
C GLN A 177 -11.78 14.36 20.69
N TRP A 178 -12.71 13.78 21.44
CA TRP A 178 -12.72 12.33 21.71
C TRP A 178 -12.90 11.48 20.43
N VAL A 179 -13.59 12.02 19.41
CA VAL A 179 -13.72 11.40 18.08
C VAL A 179 -12.39 11.49 17.35
N ALA A 180 -11.72 12.65 17.39
CA ALA A 180 -10.40 12.82 16.79
C ALA A 180 -9.38 11.84 17.37
N ASP A 181 -9.35 11.70 18.70
CA ASP A 181 -8.46 10.78 19.40
C ASP A 181 -8.78 9.31 19.08
N GLY A 182 -10.07 8.94 19.11
CA GLY A 182 -10.50 7.58 18.78
C GLY A 182 -10.18 7.19 17.33
N LEU A 183 -10.32 8.15 16.42
CA LEU A 183 -10.05 7.94 15.01
C LEU A 183 -8.53 7.90 14.73
N THR A 184 -7.74 8.74 15.39
CA THR A 184 -6.26 8.68 15.37
C THR A 184 -5.77 7.32 15.89
N LEU A 185 -6.33 6.84 17.01
CA LEU A 185 -6.03 5.51 17.54
C LEU A 185 -6.38 4.42 16.52
N ALA A 186 -7.55 4.48 15.88
CA ALA A 186 -7.94 3.54 14.84
C ALA A 186 -6.95 3.54 13.67
N GLY A 187 -6.47 4.72 13.24
CA GLY A 187 -5.45 4.88 12.20
C GLY A 187 -4.15 4.15 12.49
N ARG A 188 -3.69 4.26 13.73
CA ARG A 188 -2.48 3.58 14.21
C ARG A 188 -2.63 2.05 14.25
N MET A 189 -3.86 1.54 14.31
CA MET A 189 -4.15 0.10 14.28
C MET A 189 -4.32 -0.46 12.86
N LEU A 190 -4.55 0.37 11.84
CA LEU A 190 -4.76 -0.06 10.45
C LEU A 190 -3.62 -0.93 9.87
N PRO A 191 -2.33 -0.63 10.10
CA PRO A 191 -1.24 -1.50 9.66
C PRO A 191 -1.37 -2.93 10.18
N GLY A 192 -1.86 -3.10 11.42
CA GLY A 192 -2.07 -4.41 12.04
C GLY A 192 -3.10 -5.26 11.28
N LEU A 193 -4.14 -4.63 10.74
CA LEU A 193 -5.13 -5.30 9.91
C LEU A 193 -4.51 -5.82 8.60
N GLY A 194 -3.68 -5.01 7.93
CA GLY A 194 -2.98 -5.43 6.72
C GLY A 194 -2.08 -6.65 6.97
N PHE A 195 -1.30 -6.64 8.04
CA PHE A 195 -0.52 -7.82 8.43
C PHE A 195 -1.38 -9.04 8.74
N ALA A 196 -2.53 -8.87 9.42
CA ALA A 196 -3.44 -9.98 9.69
C ALA A 196 -4.02 -10.58 8.41
N ILE A 197 -4.37 -9.76 7.43
CA ILE A 197 -4.83 -10.20 6.11
C ILE A 197 -3.72 -10.97 5.38
N LEU A 198 -2.48 -10.43 5.32
CA LEU A 198 -1.32 -11.15 4.76
C LEU A 198 -1.11 -12.52 5.40
N LEU A 199 -1.11 -12.59 6.73
CA LEU A 199 -0.87 -13.82 7.46
C LEU A 199 -1.97 -14.86 7.24
N ARG A 200 -3.20 -14.43 6.89
CA ARG A 200 -4.29 -15.33 6.51
C ARG A 200 -4.05 -15.99 5.15
N TYR A 201 -3.40 -15.30 4.21
CA TYR A 201 -3.05 -15.86 2.90
C TYR A 201 -1.80 -16.75 2.95
N LEU A 202 -0.87 -16.47 3.86
CA LEU A 202 0.32 -17.28 4.04
C LEU A 202 0.00 -18.59 4.78
N PRO A 203 0.70 -19.70 4.50
CA PRO A 203 0.52 -20.98 5.21
C PRO A 203 1.16 -20.95 6.61
N VAL A 204 0.74 -19.98 7.45
CA VAL A 204 1.31 -19.73 8.78
C VAL A 204 1.16 -20.94 9.68
N LYS A 205 0.05 -21.69 9.58
CA LYS A 205 -0.15 -22.91 10.37
C LYS A 205 0.94 -23.96 10.14
N ARG A 206 1.46 -24.08 8.91
CA ARG A 206 2.54 -25.03 8.59
C ARG A 206 3.91 -24.52 9.03
N ASN A 207 4.13 -23.21 8.91
CA ASN A 207 5.43 -22.57 9.09
C ASN A 207 5.50 -21.66 10.33
N LEU A 208 4.71 -21.96 11.37
CA LEU A 208 4.56 -21.08 12.55
C LEU A 208 5.90 -20.78 13.24
N HIS A 209 6.79 -21.77 13.26
CA HIS A 209 8.13 -21.66 13.83
C HIS A 209 8.96 -20.53 13.19
N TYR A 210 8.85 -20.35 11.86
CA TYR A 210 9.54 -19.27 11.16
C TYR A 210 8.96 -17.90 11.49
N LEU A 211 7.64 -17.81 11.64
CA LEU A 211 6.99 -16.56 12.06
C LEU A 211 7.38 -16.19 13.50
N ALA A 212 7.32 -17.15 14.42
CA ALA A 212 7.68 -16.94 15.83
C ALA A 212 9.16 -16.58 15.99
N MET A 213 10.05 -17.25 15.25
CA MET A 213 11.48 -16.92 15.24
C MET A 213 11.74 -15.51 14.68
N GLY A 214 11.14 -15.17 13.54
CA GLY A 214 11.29 -13.85 12.93
C GLY A 214 10.76 -12.74 13.83
N PHE A 215 9.60 -12.95 14.46
CA PHE A 215 9.03 -12.03 15.45
C PHE A 215 9.94 -11.86 16.66
N GLY A 216 10.39 -12.96 17.29
CA GLY A 216 11.27 -12.91 18.45
C GLY A 216 12.60 -12.22 18.16
N LEU A 217 13.26 -12.57 17.04
CA LEU A 217 14.50 -11.95 16.62
C LEU A 217 14.32 -10.44 16.37
N THR A 218 13.26 -10.05 15.67
CA THR A 218 12.95 -8.64 15.40
C THR A 218 12.65 -7.87 16.67
N ALA A 219 11.88 -8.45 17.61
CA ALA A 219 11.57 -7.83 18.89
C ALA A 219 12.85 -7.60 19.73
N MET A 220 13.71 -8.61 19.85
CA MET A 220 14.97 -8.49 20.59
C MET A 220 15.91 -7.44 19.99
N LEU A 221 16.06 -7.44 18.66
CA LEU A 221 16.89 -6.47 17.96
C LEU A 221 16.29 -5.05 18.07
N THR A 222 14.97 -4.90 18.00
CA THR A 222 14.31 -3.59 18.13
C THR A 222 14.61 -2.98 19.49
N VAL A 223 14.50 -3.76 20.57
CA VAL A 223 14.85 -3.34 21.92
C VAL A 223 16.32 -2.94 22.02
N LEU A 224 17.23 -3.76 21.49
CA LEU A 224 18.66 -3.47 21.50
C LEU A 224 18.98 -2.15 20.77
N TYR A 225 18.50 -2.00 19.53
CA TYR A 225 18.73 -0.80 18.73
C TYR A 225 18.12 0.44 19.39
N SER A 226 16.94 0.32 20.03
CA SER A 226 16.29 1.42 20.74
C SER A 226 17.09 1.89 21.96
N TYR A 227 17.74 0.97 22.70
CA TYR A 227 18.61 1.36 23.80
C TYR A 227 19.91 1.99 23.32
N VAL A 228 20.48 1.49 22.22
CA VAL A 228 21.70 2.05 21.62
C VAL A 228 21.44 3.47 21.08
N THR A 229 20.33 3.69 20.37
CA THR A 229 19.93 5.03 19.92
C THR A 229 19.61 5.95 21.10
N GLY A 230 18.93 5.45 22.13
CA GLY A 230 18.64 6.21 23.34
C GLY A 230 19.90 6.63 24.09
N LEU A 231 20.86 5.73 24.26
CA LEU A 231 22.16 6.00 24.86
C LEU A 231 22.94 7.03 24.02
N GLY A 232 22.96 6.85 22.70
CA GLY A 232 23.58 7.82 21.81
C GLY A 232 22.92 9.20 21.93
N GLY A 233 21.59 9.27 21.96
CA GLY A 233 20.84 10.51 22.21
C GLY A 233 21.24 11.21 23.51
N ALA A 234 21.36 10.45 24.61
CA ALA A 234 21.80 10.97 25.89
C ALA A 234 23.24 11.50 25.85
N VAL A 235 24.16 10.79 25.18
CA VAL A 235 25.56 11.23 25.01
C VAL A 235 25.64 12.51 24.17
N ALA A 236 24.88 12.60 23.07
CA ALA A 236 24.81 13.82 22.27
C ALA A 236 24.18 14.99 23.04
N GLY A 237 23.16 14.72 23.87
CA GLY A 237 22.56 15.73 24.76
C GLY A 237 23.55 16.27 25.79
N ILE A 238 24.40 15.42 26.35
CA ILE A 238 25.48 15.83 27.28
C ILE A 238 26.56 16.61 26.51
N LEU A 239 26.99 16.17 25.33
CA LEU A 239 27.94 16.95 24.51
C LEU A 239 27.40 18.34 24.14
N GLY A 240 26.09 18.49 23.93
CA GLY A 240 25.45 19.77 23.64
C GLY A 240 25.46 20.77 24.80
N THR A 241 25.72 20.34 26.05
CA THR A 241 25.84 21.22 27.22
C THR A 241 27.29 21.59 27.55
N LEU A 242 28.28 21.03 26.83
CA LEU A 242 29.70 21.37 26.97
C LEU A 242 30.10 22.57 26.08
N PRO A 243 31.17 23.32 26.45
CA PRO A 243 31.75 24.37 25.60
C PRO A 243 32.10 23.83 24.21
N ALA A 244 31.84 24.61 23.16
CA ALA A 244 31.98 24.20 21.75
C ALA A 244 33.38 23.67 21.42
N ASP A 245 34.42 24.22 22.05
CA ASP A 245 35.83 23.87 21.96
C ASP A 245 36.20 22.50 22.57
N VAL A 246 35.38 21.97 23.48
CA VAL A 246 35.52 20.63 24.06
C VAL A 246 34.63 19.63 23.34
N ALA A 247 33.41 20.05 22.96
CA ALA A 247 32.46 19.22 22.23
C ALA A 247 33.00 18.79 20.85
N GLU A 248 33.68 19.70 20.14
CA GLU A 248 34.27 19.42 18.82
C GLU A 248 35.43 18.42 18.91
N LYS A 249 36.17 18.39 20.03
CA LYS A 249 37.26 17.43 20.28
C LYS A 249 36.78 16.02 20.65
N ILE A 250 35.56 15.88 21.18
CA ILE A 250 34.99 14.59 21.58
C ILE A 250 34.27 13.90 20.40
N GLY A 251 33.87 14.65 19.36
CA GLY A 251 33.53 14.08 18.04
C GLY A 251 32.51 12.94 18.07
N PHE A 252 31.35 13.15 18.69
CA PHE A 252 30.32 12.10 18.75
C PHE A 252 29.30 12.23 17.60
N ALA A 253 29.44 11.37 16.59
CA ALA A 253 28.49 11.28 15.48
C ALA A 253 27.36 10.30 15.80
N ASN A 254 26.17 10.82 16.10
CA ASN A 254 25.03 10.05 16.54
C ASN A 254 24.24 9.42 15.37
N ASN A 255 24.90 8.58 14.56
CA ASN A 255 24.36 7.99 13.34
C ASN A 255 23.76 6.59 13.55
N PHE A 256 23.25 6.28 14.74
CA PHE A 256 22.63 5.00 15.02
C PHE A 256 21.30 4.90 14.26
N LYS A 257 21.29 4.11 13.18
CA LYS A 257 20.06 3.81 12.43
C LYS A 257 19.23 2.78 13.20
N GLY A 258 17.92 2.90 13.12
CA GLY A 258 17.00 1.89 13.62
C GLY A 258 17.18 0.54 12.90
N LEU A 259 16.52 -0.50 13.42
CA LEU A 259 16.58 -1.84 12.86
C LEU A 259 16.17 -1.83 11.38
N SER A 260 17.09 -2.24 10.50
CA SER A 260 16.83 -2.27 9.06
C SER A 260 15.87 -3.41 8.71
N MET A 261 14.67 -3.07 8.23
CA MET A 261 13.72 -4.05 7.71
C MET A 261 14.29 -4.84 6.51
N ILE A 262 15.17 -4.20 5.72
CA ILE A 262 15.91 -4.87 4.63
C ILE A 262 16.86 -5.92 5.19
N GLY A 263 17.52 -5.62 6.33
CA GLY A 263 18.39 -6.59 6.99
C GLY A 263 17.63 -7.84 7.44
N ILE A 264 16.47 -7.64 8.06
CA ILE A 264 15.61 -8.76 8.51
C ILE A 264 15.07 -9.55 7.32
N SER A 265 14.64 -8.87 6.25
CA SER A 265 14.10 -9.56 5.07
C SER A 265 15.16 -10.41 4.38
N ILE A 266 16.42 -9.94 4.30
CA ILE A 266 17.54 -10.73 3.79
C ILE A 266 17.76 -11.99 4.62
N VAL A 267 17.78 -11.89 5.96
CA VAL A 267 17.89 -13.06 6.85
C VAL A 267 16.74 -14.04 6.61
N GLY A 268 15.51 -13.54 6.46
CA GLY A 268 14.34 -14.34 6.13
C GLY A 268 14.47 -15.09 4.79
N ILE A 269 14.98 -14.42 3.76
CA ILE A 269 15.24 -15.02 2.44
C ILE A 269 16.28 -16.14 2.56
N PHE A 270 17.39 -15.92 3.27
CA PHE A 270 18.40 -16.96 3.46
C PHE A 270 17.83 -18.19 4.19
N LEU A 271 17.04 -17.99 5.23
CA LEU A 271 16.36 -19.09 5.94
C LEU A 271 15.38 -19.84 5.02
N ALA A 272 14.62 -19.12 4.18
CA ALA A 272 13.72 -19.72 3.22
C ALA A 272 14.48 -20.57 2.18
N VAL A 273 15.61 -20.08 1.67
CA VAL A 273 16.46 -20.82 0.72
C VAL A 273 17.04 -22.09 1.37
N VAL A 274 17.50 -22.01 2.62
CA VAL A 274 18.01 -23.19 3.36
C VAL A 274 16.91 -24.23 3.56
N HIS A 275 15.72 -23.80 3.99
CA HIS A 275 14.58 -24.69 4.14
C HIS A 275 14.21 -25.36 2.82
N PHE A 276 14.12 -24.59 1.72
CA PHE A 276 13.83 -25.11 0.39
C PHE A 276 14.83 -26.17 -0.07
N LYS A 277 16.14 -25.91 0.10
CA LYS A 277 17.19 -26.87 -0.23
C LYS A 277 17.11 -28.15 0.62
N ASN A 278 16.80 -28.02 1.91
CA ASN A 278 16.67 -29.17 2.80
C ASN A 278 15.42 -30.01 2.46
N SER A 279 14.30 -29.39 2.11
CA SER A 279 13.09 -30.10 1.66
C SER A 279 13.32 -30.87 0.35
N GLN A 280 14.08 -30.32 -0.60
CA GLN A 280 14.43 -31.04 -1.83
C GLN A 280 15.32 -32.27 -1.56
N LYS A 281 16.28 -32.18 -0.64
CA LYS A 281 17.14 -33.33 -0.28
C LYS A 281 16.35 -34.49 0.32
N VAL A 282 15.29 -34.21 1.07
CA VAL A 282 14.41 -35.24 1.65
C VAL A 282 13.55 -35.91 0.57
N ALA A 283 13.05 -35.17 -0.42
CA ALA A 283 12.30 -35.73 -1.54
C ALA A 283 13.14 -36.65 -2.45
N VAL A 284 14.43 -36.37 -2.62
CA VAL A 284 15.36 -37.21 -3.40
C VAL A 284 15.79 -38.48 -2.65
N ALA A 285 15.66 -38.51 -1.32
CA ALA A 285 16.05 -39.64 -0.49
C ALA A 285 14.92 -40.68 -0.25
N ALA A 286 13.70 -40.43 -0.72
CA ALA A 286 12.63 -41.41 -0.65
C ALA A 286 12.86 -42.50 -1.73
N PRO A 287 13.00 -43.78 -1.37
CA PRO A 287 13.14 -44.84 -2.37
C PRO A 287 11.86 -44.93 -3.21
N SER A 288 12.00 -44.97 -4.53
CA SER A 288 10.89 -45.19 -5.46
C SER A 288 10.33 -46.60 -5.25
N THR A 289 9.29 -46.73 -4.45
CA THR A 289 8.42 -47.91 -4.52
C THR A 289 7.73 -47.90 -5.89
N PRO A 290 7.80 -48.97 -6.69
CA PRO A 290 7.03 -49.04 -7.92
C PRO A 290 5.57 -49.23 -7.51
N SER A 291 4.77 -48.16 -7.55
CA SER A 291 3.32 -48.29 -7.39
C SER A 291 2.78 -48.89 -8.68
N GLU A 292 2.38 -50.16 -8.59
CA GLU A 292 1.50 -50.79 -9.56
C GLU A 292 0.25 -49.91 -9.78
N SER A 293 -0.18 -49.95 -11.03
CA SER A 293 -1.43 -49.44 -11.58
C SER A 293 -2.63 -49.55 -10.64
N GLY A 294 -3.31 -48.43 -10.44
CA GLY A 294 -4.66 -48.38 -9.90
C GLY A 294 -5.32 -47.14 -10.45
N GLU A 295 -6.08 -47.32 -11.53
CA GLU A 295 -7.07 -46.37 -12.01
C GLU A 295 -7.89 -45.84 -10.84
N ILE A 296 -8.10 -44.52 -10.78
CA ILE A 296 -9.16 -43.95 -9.95
C ILE A 296 -10.10 -43.25 -10.91
N GLU A 297 -11.28 -43.83 -10.95
CA GLU A 297 -12.45 -43.50 -11.75
C GLU A 297 -12.87 -42.03 -11.57
N ASP A 298 -13.35 -41.49 -12.68
CA ASP A 298 -14.15 -40.28 -12.73
C ASP A 298 -15.38 -40.45 -11.83
N ASP A 299 -15.51 -39.62 -10.79
CA ASP A 299 -16.80 -39.38 -10.15
C ASP A 299 -16.97 -37.89 -9.89
N GLU A 300 -17.70 -37.26 -10.81
CA GLU A 300 -18.48 -36.05 -10.57
C GLU A 300 -19.46 -36.31 -9.42
N PHE A 301 -19.56 -35.38 -8.45
CA PHE A 301 -20.79 -34.75 -7.95
C PHE A 301 -20.46 -33.69 -6.89
#